data_AF-A0A382BWV8-F1
#
_entry.id   AF-A0A382BWV8-F1
#
_cell.length_a   1.000
_cell.length_b   1.000
_cell.length_c   1.000
_cell.angle_alpha   90.00
_cell.angle_beta   90.00
_cell.angle_gamma   90.00
#
_symmetry.space_group_name_H-M   'P 1'
#
loop_
_entity.id
_entity.type
_entity.pdbx_description
1 polymer ?
#
loop_
_entity_poly.entity_id
_entity_poly.type
_entity_poly.pdbx_seq_one_letter_code
_entity_poly.pdbx_strand_id
1 'polypeptide(L)'
;MSLFDKFGLDFAELIGPWIGVLVSISVAFWFKDFVTNLMQGLKFKLNPAFSEGDHVILNDEDAIIVKIGIRETVFGVYSNKGYTWRFVQNNRIQMLKLEKVINKDLHLDTAAEKGQRLQELIDHAQSEKIQKN
;
A
#
# COMPACT_ATOMS: atom_id res chain seq x y z
N MET A 1 35.73 -14.31 48.54
CA MET A 1 35.02 -14.86 47.38
C MET A 1 34.73 -16.32 47.67
N SER A 2 33.45 -16.71 47.73
CA SER A 2 33.09 -18.09 48.04
C SER A 2 33.55 -19.03 46.92
N LEU A 3 33.77 -20.31 47.24
CA LEU A 3 34.10 -21.33 46.24
C LEU A 3 33.07 -21.32 45.09
N PHE A 4 31.80 -21.13 45.44
CA PHE A 4 30.69 -21.05 44.49
C PHE A 4 30.80 -19.84 43.55
N ASP A 5 31.26 -18.69 44.05
CA ASP A 5 31.47 -17.49 43.21
C ASP A 5 32.59 -17.72 42.19
N LYS A 6 33.66 -18.43 42.57
CA LYS A 6 34.74 -18.76 41.63
C LYS A 6 34.27 -19.72 40.53
N PHE A 7 33.56 -20.78 40.90
CA PHE A 7 32.96 -21.70 39.92
C PHE A 7 31.98 -20.98 38.99
N GLY A 8 31.19 -20.04 39.51
CA GLY A 8 30.27 -19.23 38.69
C GLY A 8 30.99 -18.36 37.67
N LEU A 9 32.12 -17.74 38.04
CA LEU A 9 32.93 -16.94 37.14
C LEU A 9 33.63 -17.78 36.07
N ASP A 10 34.29 -18.88 36.46
CA ASP A 10 34.98 -19.77 35.53
C ASP A 10 33.99 -20.37 34.50
N PHE A 11 32.77 -20.72 34.96
CA PHE A 11 31.71 -21.19 34.08
C PHE A 11 31.20 -20.09 33.13
N ALA A 12 31.03 -18.86 33.62
CA ALA A 12 30.64 -17.72 32.79
C ALA A 12 31.69 -17.39 31.72
N GLU A 13 32.99 -17.48 32.05
CA GLU A 13 34.07 -17.30 31.08
C GLU A 13 34.09 -18.39 30.00
N LEU A 14 33.75 -19.64 30.36
CA LEU A 14 33.65 -20.74 29.42
C LEU A 14 32.48 -20.60 28.44
N ILE A 15 31.29 -20.19 28.92
CA ILE A 15 30.07 -20.10 28.09
C ILE A 15 29.89 -18.73 27.42
N GLY A 16 30.53 -17.68 27.94
CA GLY A 16 30.40 -16.30 27.49
C GLY A 16 30.58 -16.12 25.97
N PRO A 17 31.61 -16.71 25.34
CA PRO A 17 31.80 -16.64 23.89
C PRO A 17 30.63 -17.23 23.10
N TRP A 18 30.04 -18.34 23.55
CA TRP A 18 28.91 -18.99 22.89
C TRP A 18 27.62 -18.18 23.00
N ILE A 19 27.38 -17.57 24.16
CA ILE A 19 26.28 -16.61 24.35
C ILE A 19 26.49 -15.40 23.42
N GLY A 20 27.72 -14.88 23.33
CA GLY A 20 28.07 -13.78 22.44
C GLY A 20 27.75 -14.08 20.98
N VAL A 21 28.10 -15.29 20.50
CA VAL A 21 27.78 -15.74 19.14
C VAL A 21 26.27 -15.86 18.94
N LEU A 22 25.54 -16.48 19.89
CA LEU A 22 24.09 -16.62 19.80
C LEU A 22 23.36 -15.27 19.78
N VAL A 23 23.75 -14.34 20.64
CA VAL A 23 23.17 -12.99 20.67
C VAL A 23 23.48 -12.26 19.37
N SER A 24 24.72 -12.36 18.86
CA SER A 24 25.12 -11.72 17.61
C SER A 24 24.30 -12.23 16.42
N ILE A 25 24.12 -13.55 16.31
CA ILE A 25 23.29 -14.16 15.26
C ILE A 25 21.83 -13.72 15.40
N SER A 26 21.29 -13.71 16.62
CA SER A 26 19.91 -13.30 16.88
C SER A 26 19.67 -11.85 16.49
N VAL A 27 20.58 -10.95 16.85
CA VAL A 27 20.54 -9.53 16.48
C VAL A 27 20.68 -9.36 14.97
N ALA A 28 21.56 -10.12 14.31
CA ALA A 28 21.74 -10.05 12.87
C ALA A 28 20.47 -10.42 12.11
N PHE A 29 19.80 -11.51 12.50
CA PHE A 29 18.52 -11.91 11.89
C PHE A 29 17.41 -10.89 12.16
N TRP A 30 17.28 -10.42 13.40
CA TRP A 30 16.30 -9.38 13.74
C TRP A 30 16.52 -8.09 12.95
N PHE A 31 17.78 -7.67 12.81
CA PHE A 31 18.13 -6.45 12.07
C PHE A 31 17.88 -6.61 10.57
N LYS A 32 18.15 -7.79 9.98
CA LYS A 32 17.82 -8.09 8.59
C LYS A 32 16.33 -7.91 8.31
N ASP A 33 15.47 -8.44 9.17
CA ASP A 33 14.01 -8.31 9.03
C ASP A 33 13.56 -6.86 9.20
N PHE A 34 14.16 -6.13 10.13
CA PHE A 34 13.92 -4.69 10.30
C PHE A 34 14.27 -3.90 9.04
N VAL A 35 15.47 -4.09 8.48
CA VAL A 35 15.92 -3.41 7.26
C VAL A 35 15.03 -3.75 6.08
N THR A 36 14.64 -5.01 5.94
CA THR A 36 13.77 -5.45 4.84
C THR A 36 12.40 -4.76 4.89
N ASN A 37 11.78 -4.69 6.06
CA ASN A 37 10.51 -3.99 6.25
C ASN A 37 10.64 -2.47 6.03
N LEU A 38 11.72 -1.86 6.51
CA LEU A 38 11.99 -0.44 6.31
C LEU A 38 12.18 -0.11 4.82
N MET A 39 12.96 -0.91 4.11
CA MET A 39 13.21 -0.74 2.67
C MET A 39 11.93 -0.84 1.85
N GLN A 40 11.02 -1.75 2.18
CA GLN A 40 9.72 -1.83 1.51
C GLN A 40 8.87 -0.58 1.76
N GLY A 41 8.86 -0.07 2.99
CA GLY A 41 8.17 1.18 3.33
C GLY A 41 8.73 2.40 2.58
N LEU A 42 10.05 2.52 2.51
CA LEU A 42 10.72 3.58 1.76
C LEU A 42 10.46 3.49 0.26
N LYS A 43 10.51 2.28 -0.33
CA LYS A 43 10.21 2.08 -1.75
C LYS A 43 8.81 2.55 -2.13
N PHE A 44 7.80 2.27 -1.30
CA PHE A 44 6.44 2.74 -1.56
C PHE A 44 6.32 4.27 -1.42
N LYS A 45 6.90 4.84 -0.35
CA LYS A 45 6.89 6.29 -0.14
C LYS A 45 7.62 7.07 -1.25
N LEU A 46 8.66 6.50 -1.84
CA LEU A 46 9.44 7.11 -2.92
C LEU A 46 8.89 6.76 -4.31
N ASN A 47 7.82 5.98 -4.42
CA ASN A 47 7.24 5.62 -5.69
C ASN A 47 6.44 6.80 -6.27
N PRO A 48 6.87 7.42 -7.40
CA PRO A 48 6.14 8.54 -7.99
C PRO A 48 4.79 8.14 -8.60
N ALA A 49 4.50 6.84 -8.72
CA ALA A 49 3.25 6.36 -9.29
C ALA A 49 2.04 6.68 -8.39
N PHE A 50 2.22 6.80 -7.08
CA PHE A 50 1.14 7.00 -6.11
C PHE A 50 1.45 8.20 -5.20
N SER A 51 0.54 9.18 -5.20
CA SER A 51 0.61 10.40 -4.40
C SER A 51 -0.61 10.52 -3.49
N GLU A 52 -0.47 11.31 -2.43
CA GLU A 52 -1.61 11.68 -1.59
C GLU A 52 -2.68 12.41 -2.43
N GLY A 53 -3.94 12.02 -2.25
CA GLY A 53 -5.07 12.51 -3.04
C GLY A 53 -5.39 11.68 -4.29
N ASP A 54 -4.54 10.73 -4.70
CA ASP A 54 -4.84 9.87 -5.85
C ASP A 54 -6.05 8.97 -5.59
N HIS A 55 -6.94 8.88 -6.59
CA HIS A 55 -8.00 7.89 -6.64
C HIS A 55 -7.42 6.53 -7.04
N VAL A 56 -7.67 5.53 -6.21
CA VAL A 56 -7.16 4.18 -6.39
C VAL A 56 -8.27 3.16 -6.13
N ILE A 57 -8.16 1.99 -6.71
CA ILE A 57 -9.00 0.84 -6.37
C ILE A 57 -8.17 -0.07 -5.49
N LEU A 58 -8.67 -0.35 -4.28
CA LEU A 58 -8.01 -1.18 -3.28
C LEU A 58 -8.84 -2.44 -3.05
N ASN A 59 -8.35 -3.60 -3.52
CA ASN A 59 -9.09 -4.87 -3.47
C ASN A 59 -10.52 -4.75 -4.01
N ASP A 60 -10.65 -4.16 -5.20
CA ASP A 60 -11.94 -3.96 -5.89
C ASP A 60 -12.92 -2.99 -5.20
N GLU A 61 -12.47 -2.25 -4.17
CA GLU A 61 -13.21 -1.13 -3.56
C GLU A 61 -12.61 0.22 -4.00
N ASP A 62 -13.45 1.19 -4.35
CA ASP A 62 -13.02 2.57 -4.61
C ASP A 62 -12.38 3.17 -3.37
N ALA A 63 -11.22 3.78 -3.53
CA ALA A 63 -10.47 4.39 -2.44
C ALA A 63 -9.72 5.66 -2.86
N ILE A 64 -9.32 6.44 -1.86
CA ILE A 64 -8.41 7.57 -1.99
C ILE A 64 -7.19 7.32 -1.10
N ILE A 65 -6.01 7.67 -1.58
CA ILE A 65 -4.84 7.76 -0.72
C ILE A 65 -4.95 9.03 0.13
N VAL A 66 -5.23 8.88 1.43
CA VAL A 66 -5.35 10.03 2.34
C VAL A 66 -3.97 10.53 2.75
N LYS A 67 -3.07 9.60 3.11
CA LYS A 67 -1.72 9.93 3.58
C LYS A 67 -0.74 8.78 3.42
N ILE A 68 0.48 9.06 2.98
CA ILE A 68 1.57 8.07 2.88
C ILE A 68 2.57 8.31 4.02
N GLY A 69 2.49 7.47 5.05
CA GLY A 69 3.42 7.49 6.18
C GLY A 69 4.68 6.64 5.95
N ILE A 70 5.59 6.67 6.92
CA ILE A 70 6.83 5.87 6.88
C ILE A 70 6.55 4.38 7.13
N ARG A 71 5.60 4.07 8.02
CA ARG A 71 5.25 2.69 8.42
C ARG A 71 3.94 2.21 7.81
N GLU A 72 2.97 3.09 7.70
CA GLU A 72 1.63 2.78 7.23
C GLU A 72 1.12 3.86 6.28
N THR A 73 0.23 3.46 5.39
CA THR A 73 -0.50 4.32 4.46
C THR A 73 -1.98 4.25 4.81
N VAL A 74 -2.63 5.41 4.80
CA VAL A 74 -4.05 5.56 5.12
C VAL A 74 -4.83 5.66 3.83
N PHE A 75 -5.77 4.72 3.63
CA PHE A 75 -6.68 4.71 2.50
C PHE A 75 -8.09 5.06 2.98
N GLY A 76 -8.72 6.03 2.33
CA GLY A 76 -10.14 6.32 2.50
C GLY A 76 -10.95 5.44 1.57
N VAL A 77 -11.51 4.35 2.08
CA VAL A 77 -12.21 3.33 1.30
C VAL A 77 -13.71 3.58 1.32
N TYR A 78 -14.32 3.59 0.14
CA TYR A 78 -15.76 3.61 -0.07
C TYR A 78 -16.27 2.18 -0.14
N SER A 79 -16.96 1.74 0.91
CA SER A 79 -17.54 0.39 1.00
C SER A 79 -19.02 0.46 1.35
N ASN A 80 -19.68 -0.70 1.42
CA ASN A 80 -21.07 -0.79 1.91
C ASN A 80 -21.26 -0.26 3.35
N LYS A 81 -20.17 -0.13 4.13
CA LYS A 81 -20.18 0.45 5.48
C LYS A 81 -20.04 1.98 5.49
N GLY A 82 -19.95 2.59 4.32
CA GLY A 82 -19.64 4.00 4.13
C GLY A 82 -18.15 4.27 3.90
N TYR A 83 -17.76 5.54 4.08
CA TYR A 83 -16.38 6.00 3.94
C TYR A 83 -15.58 5.68 5.21
N THR A 84 -14.61 4.78 5.10
CA THR A 84 -13.81 4.30 6.24
C THR A 84 -12.33 4.48 6.00
N TRP A 85 -11.57 4.75 7.06
CA TRP A 85 -10.11 4.82 6.96
C TRP A 85 -9.50 3.46 7.24
N ARG A 86 -8.85 2.90 6.22
CA ARG A 86 -8.13 1.64 6.29
C ARG A 86 -6.64 1.91 6.41
N PHE A 87 -6.08 1.52 7.53
CA PHE A 87 -4.65 1.62 7.82
C PHE A 87 -3.95 0.37 7.31
N VAL A 88 -3.06 0.53 6.33
CA VAL A 88 -2.32 -0.58 5.72
C VAL A 88 -0.83 -0.37 5.95
N GLN A 89 -0.16 -1.36 6.52
CA GLN A 89 1.29 -1.34 6.67
C GLN A 89 1.98 -1.36 5.30
N ASN A 90 3.01 -0.53 5.10
CA ASN A 90 3.62 -0.35 3.78
C ASN A 90 4.24 -1.63 3.21
N ASN A 91 4.71 -2.55 4.06
CA ASN A 91 5.20 -3.87 3.67
C ASN A 91 4.09 -4.79 3.12
N ARG A 92 2.82 -4.55 3.48
CA ARG A 92 1.68 -5.35 3.01
C ARG A 92 1.03 -4.81 1.76
N ILE A 93 1.27 -3.56 1.39
CA ILE A 93 0.65 -2.92 0.22
C ILE A 93 0.95 -3.72 -1.06
N GLN A 94 2.16 -4.29 -1.18
CA GLN A 94 2.56 -5.10 -2.33
C GLN A 94 1.76 -6.40 -2.49
N MET A 95 1.14 -6.89 -1.41
CA MET A 95 0.30 -8.08 -1.43
C MET A 95 -1.18 -7.75 -1.75
N LEU A 96 -1.54 -6.46 -1.72
CA LEU A 96 -2.89 -6.00 -2.02
C LEU A 96 -2.97 -5.61 -3.50
N LYS A 97 -4.16 -5.80 -4.09
CA LYS A 97 -4.43 -5.30 -5.43
C LYS A 97 -4.66 -3.80 -5.34
N LEU A 98 -3.68 -3.02 -5.82
CA LEU A 98 -3.72 -1.56 -5.84
C LEU A 98 -3.65 -1.08 -7.29
N GLU A 99 -4.73 -0.48 -7.77
CA GLU A 99 -4.83 0.06 -9.13
C GLU A 99 -5.00 1.57 -9.07
N LYS A 100 -4.25 2.31 -9.89
CA LYS A 100 -4.42 3.76 -9.99
C LYS A 100 -5.45 4.09 -11.05
N VAL A 101 -6.44 4.89 -10.67
CA VAL A 101 -7.46 5.37 -11.61
C VAL A 101 -6.91 6.60 -12.34
N ILE A 102 -6.51 6.44 -13.60
CA ILE A 102 -5.97 7.54 -14.43
C ILE A 102 -7.09 8.30 -15.15
N ASN A 103 -8.11 7.59 -15.63
CA ASN A 103 -9.27 8.18 -16.27
C ASN A 103 -10.51 7.32 -15.99
N LYS A 104 -11.49 7.88 -15.27
CA LYS A 104 -12.74 7.19 -14.93
C LYS A 104 -13.66 7.03 -16.14
N ASP A 105 -13.55 7.93 -17.11
CA ASP A 105 -14.47 8.05 -18.23
C ASP A 105 -13.88 7.51 -19.53
N LEU A 106 -12.66 6.95 -19.50
CA LEU A 106 -12.06 6.29 -20.65
C LEU A 106 -12.68 4.91 -20.85
N HIS A 107 -13.91 4.89 -21.36
CA HIS A 107 -14.42 3.70 -22.00
C HIS A 107 -13.63 3.52 -23.30
N LEU A 108 -12.99 2.36 -23.46
CA LEU A 108 -12.45 1.92 -24.74
C LEU A 108 -13.63 1.52 -25.63
N ASP A 109 -14.46 2.51 -25.98
CA ASP A 109 -15.61 2.32 -26.85
C ASP A 109 -15.10 1.79 -28.19
N THR A 110 -15.70 0.69 -28.64
CA THR A 110 -15.49 0.21 -30.00
C THR A 110 -15.97 1.27 -31.00
N ALA A 111 -15.48 1.26 -32.23
CA ALA A 111 -15.89 2.23 -33.25
C ALA A 111 -17.42 2.29 -33.45
N ALA A 112 -18.10 1.16 -33.25
CA ALA A 112 -19.55 1.04 -33.32
C ALA A 112 -20.26 1.78 -32.16
N GLU A 113 -19.79 1.60 -30.92
CA GLU A 113 -20.36 2.27 -29.74
C GLU A 113 -20.16 3.79 -29.78
N LYS A 114 -18.99 4.25 -30.27
CA LYS A 114 -18.75 5.68 -30.51
C LYS A 114 -19.73 6.26 -31.54
N GLY A 115 -20.01 5.51 -32.60
CA GLY A 115 -20.98 5.90 -33.63
C GLY A 115 -22.40 6.03 -33.07
N GLN A 116 -22.83 5.08 -32.25
CA GLN A 116 -24.15 5.10 -31.61
C GLN A 116 -24.31 6.31 -30.68
N ARG A 117 -23.32 6.57 -29.82
CA ARG A 117 -23.34 7.72 -28.89
C ARG A 117 -23.37 9.06 -29.63
N LEU A 118 -22.64 9.16 -30.75
CA LEU A 118 -22.64 10.36 -31.59
C LEU A 118 -24.00 10.56 -32.28
N GLN A 119 -24.63 9.48 -32.74
CA GLN A 119 -25.98 9.52 -33.31
C GLN A 119 -27.00 10.01 -32.28
N GLU A 120 -26.97 9.46 -31.05
CA GLU A 120 -27.85 9.90 -29.95
C GLU A 120 -27.70 11.40 -29.64
N LEU A 121 -26.46 11.91 -29.63
CA LEU A 121 -26.19 13.34 -29.42
C LEU A 121 -26.73 14.21 -30.57
N ILE A 122 -26.61 13.75 -31.82
CA ILE A 122 -27.17 14.45 -32.99
C ILE A 122 -28.69 14.48 -32.91
N ASP A 123 -29.32 13.35 -32.58
CA ASP A 123 -30.77 13.22 -32.50
C ASP A 123 -31.35 14.09 -31.37
N HIS A 124 -30.66 14.16 -30.24
CA HIS A 124 -31.02 15.08 -29.14
C HIS A 124 -30.95 16.54 -29.58
N ALA A 125 -29.85 16.94 -30.24
CA ALA A 125 -29.68 18.31 -30.73
C ALA A 125 -30.71 18.69 -31.82
N GLN A 126 -31.12 17.73 -32.66
CA GLN A 126 -32.20 17.93 -33.63
C GLN A 126 -33.56 18.07 -32.97
N SER A 127 -33.85 17.24 -31.97
CA SER A 127 -35.10 17.28 -31.20
C SER A 127 -35.28 18.62 -30.48
N GLU A 128 -34.21 19.16 -29.88
CA GLU A 128 -34.22 20.49 -29.26
C GLU A 128 -34.50 21.61 -30.27
N LYS A 129 -33.97 21.51 -31.50
CA LYS A 129 -34.23 22.48 -32.56
C LYS A 129 -35.67 22.41 -33.08
N ILE A 130 -36.24 21.21 -33.17
CA ILE A 130 -37.64 21.01 -33.57
C ILE A 130 -38.59 21.58 -32.52
N GLN A 131 -38.29 21.43 -31.22
CA GLN A 131 -39.12 22.00 -30.15
C GLN A 131 -39.07 23.53 -30.06
N LYS A 132 -38.04 24.17 -30.65
CA LYS A 132 -37.87 25.65 -30.65
C LYS A 132 -38.55 26.35 -31.83
N ASN A 133 -38.99 25.61 -32.85
CA ASN A 133 -39.70 26.13 -34.04
C ASN A 133 -41.19 25.83 -33.96
#